data_AF-A0A1S9RTD9-F1
#
_entry.id   AF-A0A1S9RTD9-F1
#
_cell.length_a   1.000
_cell.length_b   1.000
_cell.length_c   1.000
_cell.angle_alpha   90.00
_cell.angle_beta   90.00
_cell.angle_gamma   90.00
#
_symmetry.space_group_name_H-M   'P 1'
#
loop_
_entity.id
_entity.type
_entity.pdbx_description
1 polymer ?
#
loop_
_entity_poly.entity_id
_entity_poly.type
_entity_poly.pdbx_seq_one_letter_code
_entity_poly.pdbx_strand_id
1 'polypeptide(L)'
;MVQITIPENYGAAIAVALGAIPVLGFVHGAITTSLRRAAKVPYPHCYATVEQCKENAKAEQFNCAQRAHSNFLENASQTMLFTLVAGLKYPQLAAGISAAWVLLRSLFLYGYVYSGKPQGKGRMLGGTFWFAQAALWGLSLLFVYFLILFPLLFPLKRRSLPPPSPLLARYCRPYSRMHRELRLPPKDAFTHRGRDLQRARAVSAFFPTSALIPFTVRDLISSTLDVRLRCVKTSYTKIRPAASLRKRNAVRQPGNLGRLLTFWRLLALILFHSVEDLLNLSKEKFDPLCLCKSHDVLFTRLSLAIVSPDLRSTTPPLDIYSPANPAIMSSKSQLTYAVRAESHPNPLARRLFQVAEAKKSNVTVSADVTTTKELLDLADRLGPYIAVIKTHIDILSDFSEETITGLKALATKHNFLIFEDRKFIDIGNTVQKQYHNGTLRISEWSHIINCSVLPGEGIVEALAQTAQSPDFPYGSDRGLLILAEMTSKGSLATGAYTSASVDYARKYHSFVLGFVSTRALGEVESSVAPAEGEDFVVFTTGVNLSSKGDKLGQQYQTPQSAIGRGADFIIAGRGIYAAPDPVEAAKQYQQQGWEAYLARVGGQ
;
A
#
# COMPACT_ATOMS: atom_id res chain seq x y z
N MET A 1 7.26 -17.91 -0.04
CA MET A 1 6.26 -17.72 1.04
C MET A 1 6.78 -16.63 1.96
N VAL A 2 6.17 -15.44 1.98
CA VAL A 2 6.55 -14.38 2.92
C VAL A 2 5.95 -14.73 4.28
N GLN A 3 6.79 -15.13 5.23
CA GLN A 3 6.35 -15.43 6.58
C GLN A 3 6.33 -14.12 7.39
N ILE A 4 5.13 -13.66 7.76
CA ILE A 4 4.97 -12.51 8.66
C ILE A 4 5.06 -13.04 10.09
N THR A 5 6.17 -12.77 10.76
CA THR A 5 6.36 -13.12 12.17
C THR A 5 5.71 -12.04 13.04
N ILE A 6 4.67 -12.43 13.77
CA ILE A 6 3.92 -11.56 14.68
C ILE A 6 4.50 -11.71 16.10
N PRO A 7 4.66 -10.64 16.90
CA PRO A 7 5.18 -10.76 18.26
C PRO A 7 4.22 -11.53 19.17
N GLU A 8 4.79 -12.22 20.17
CA GLU A 8 4.01 -12.86 21.22
C GLU A 8 3.10 -11.81 21.90
N ASN A 9 1.85 -12.19 22.16
CA ASN A 9 0.79 -11.33 22.73
C ASN A 9 0.22 -10.22 21.82
N TYR A 10 0.55 -10.19 20.52
CA TYR A 10 -0.10 -9.26 19.57
C TYR A 10 -1.62 -9.43 19.48
N GLY A 11 -2.14 -10.62 19.81
CA GLY A 11 -3.57 -10.88 19.88
C GLY A 11 -4.33 -9.90 20.78
N ALA A 12 -3.69 -9.34 21.83
CA ALA A 12 -4.31 -8.33 22.68
C ALA A 12 -4.55 -6.99 21.93
N ALA A 13 -3.61 -6.57 21.08
CA ALA A 13 -3.77 -5.38 20.24
C ALA A 13 -4.90 -5.58 19.21
N ILE A 14 -4.98 -6.77 18.62
CA ILE A 14 -6.07 -7.14 17.70
C ILE A 14 -7.42 -7.15 18.42
N ALA A 15 -7.51 -7.74 19.61
CA ALA A 15 -8.75 -7.84 20.36
C ALA A 15 -9.33 -6.46 20.72
N VAL A 16 -8.48 -5.48 21.04
CA VAL A 16 -8.93 -4.10 21.29
C VAL A 16 -9.29 -3.39 19.97
N ALA A 17 -8.41 -3.47 18.97
CA ALA A 17 -8.59 -2.74 17.71
C ALA A 17 -9.79 -3.25 16.89
N LEU A 18 -9.92 -4.56 16.71
CA LEU A 18 -10.95 -5.17 15.86
C LEU A 18 -12.14 -5.73 16.66
N GLY A 19 -12.04 -5.78 18.00
CA GLY A 19 -13.13 -6.19 18.89
C GLY A 19 -13.74 -5.02 19.65
N ALA A 20 -13.05 -4.52 20.67
CA ALA A 20 -13.59 -3.55 21.62
C ALA A 20 -14.01 -2.22 20.98
N ILE A 21 -13.20 -1.66 20.07
CA ILE A 21 -13.49 -0.38 19.40
C ILE A 21 -14.74 -0.49 18.49
N PRO A 22 -14.87 -1.48 17.58
CA PRO A 22 -16.09 -1.66 16.79
C PRO A 22 -17.35 -1.90 17.64
N VAL A 23 -17.25 -2.69 18.71
CA VAL A 23 -18.37 -2.92 19.63
C VAL A 23 -18.82 -1.61 20.28
N LEU A 24 -17.90 -0.76 20.72
CA LEU A 24 -18.25 0.55 21.25
C LEU A 24 -18.89 1.45 20.18
N GLY A 25 -18.40 1.42 18.93
CA GLY A 25 -19.04 2.11 17.81
C GLY A 25 -20.49 1.68 17.57
N PHE A 26 -20.76 0.37 17.65
CA PHE A 26 -22.11 -0.17 17.58
C PHE A 26 -22.99 0.34 18.73
N VAL A 27 -22.48 0.35 19.97
CA VAL A 27 -23.19 0.89 21.15
C VAL A 27 -23.53 2.38 20.95
N HIS A 28 -22.58 3.18 20.46
CA HIS A 28 -22.83 4.58 20.10
C HIS A 28 -23.97 4.69 19.07
N GLY A 29 -24.02 3.83 18.06
CA GLY A 29 -25.07 3.82 17.02
C GLY A 29 -26.44 3.44 17.55
N ALA A 30 -26.49 2.40 18.38
CA ALA A 30 -27.72 1.94 19.01
C ALA A 30 -28.34 3.01 19.92
N ILE A 31 -27.53 3.67 20.77
CA ILE A 31 -27.99 4.76 21.65
C ILE A 31 -28.51 5.93 20.82
N THR A 32 -27.77 6.35 19.80
CA THR A 32 -28.15 7.48 18.94
C THR A 32 -29.46 7.21 18.20
N THR A 33 -29.64 5.99 17.67
CA THR A 33 -30.86 5.58 16.98
C THR A 33 -32.06 5.53 17.92
N SER A 34 -31.88 5.00 19.13
CA SER A 34 -32.93 4.95 20.15
C SER A 34 -33.38 6.36 20.56
N LEU A 35 -32.44 7.25 20.85
CA LEU A 35 -32.73 8.63 21.23
C LEU A 35 -33.33 9.44 20.07
N ARG A 36 -32.96 9.16 18.82
CA ARG A 36 -33.59 9.77 17.64
C ARG A 36 -35.09 9.49 17.60
N ARG A 37 -35.49 8.23 17.82
CA ARG A 37 -36.90 7.83 17.85
C ARG A 37 -37.66 8.57 18.97
N ALA A 38 -37.05 8.66 20.16
CA ALA A 38 -37.64 9.40 21.28
C ALA A 38 -37.73 10.92 21.03
N ALA A 39 -36.77 11.48 20.28
CA ALA A 39 -36.73 12.88 19.89
C ALA A 39 -37.66 13.24 18.71
N LYS A 40 -38.22 12.24 18.01
CA LYS A 40 -39.06 12.39 16.81
C LYS A 40 -38.40 13.20 15.67
N VAL A 41 -37.08 13.07 15.51
CA VAL A 41 -36.34 13.75 14.43
C VAL A 41 -36.42 12.94 13.13
N PRO A 42 -37.10 13.44 12.08
CA PRO A 42 -37.25 12.71 10.82
C PRO A 42 -35.94 12.63 10.04
N TYR A 43 -35.74 11.56 9.28
CA TYR A 43 -34.67 11.52 8.28
C TYR A 43 -34.99 12.52 7.14
N PRO A 44 -33.99 13.16 6.52
CA PRO A 44 -32.54 12.96 6.66
C PRO A 44 -31.84 13.88 7.68
N HIS A 45 -32.57 14.61 8.53
CA HIS A 45 -31.95 15.61 9.42
C HIS A 45 -30.93 15.00 10.40
N CYS A 46 -29.73 15.56 10.47
CA CYS A 46 -28.67 15.05 11.32
C CYS A 46 -28.87 15.38 12.80
N TYR A 47 -29.45 16.54 13.11
CA TYR A 47 -29.66 17.05 14.47
C TYR A 47 -31.07 17.60 14.61
N ALA A 48 -31.59 17.62 15.84
CA ALA A 48 -32.78 18.40 16.19
C ALA A 48 -32.47 19.90 16.20
N THR A 49 -33.45 20.73 15.86
CA THR A 49 -33.29 22.19 15.88
C THR A 49 -33.25 22.74 17.30
N VAL A 50 -32.81 23.99 17.46
CA VAL A 50 -32.73 24.64 18.77
C VAL A 50 -34.11 24.77 19.42
N GLU A 51 -35.14 25.00 18.60
CA GLU A 51 -36.55 25.08 19.01
C GLU A 51 -37.03 23.72 19.53
N GLN A 52 -36.75 22.64 18.79
CA GLN A 52 -37.07 21.28 19.21
C GLN A 52 -36.36 20.87 20.50
N CYS A 53 -35.12 21.34 20.71
CA CYS A 53 -34.40 21.12 21.97
C CYS A 53 -35.00 21.87 23.16
N LYS A 54 -35.61 23.05 22.94
CA LYS A 54 -36.31 23.80 24.00
C LYS A 54 -37.62 23.13 24.40
N GLU A 55 -38.30 22.49 23.45
CA GLU A 55 -39.60 21.83 23.67
C GLU A 55 -39.46 20.38 24.16
N ASN A 56 -38.39 19.68 23.77
CA ASN A 56 -38.18 18.27 24.07
C ASN A 56 -36.76 18.01 24.61
N ALA A 57 -36.66 17.70 25.91
CA ALA A 57 -35.39 17.33 26.54
C ALA A 57 -34.71 16.10 25.88
N LYS A 58 -35.49 15.21 25.24
CA LYS A 58 -34.94 14.07 24.47
C LYS A 58 -34.29 14.50 23.16
N ALA A 59 -34.68 15.63 22.59
CA ALA A 59 -34.04 16.20 21.40
C ALA A 59 -32.63 16.72 21.71
N GLU A 60 -32.42 17.36 22.88
CA GLU A 60 -31.08 17.73 23.33
C GLU A 60 -30.23 16.49 23.63
N GLN A 61 -30.79 15.47 24.30
CA GLN A 61 -30.08 14.19 24.54
C GLN A 61 -29.69 13.48 23.23
N PHE A 62 -30.57 13.50 22.22
CA PHE A 62 -30.27 12.99 20.88
C PHE A 62 -29.10 13.76 20.23
N ASN A 63 -29.11 15.10 20.28
CA ASN A 63 -28.02 15.91 19.74
C ASN A 63 -26.68 15.60 20.43
N CYS A 64 -26.68 15.42 21.75
CA CYS A 64 -25.51 14.99 22.51
C CYS A 64 -25.01 13.60 22.08
N ALA A 65 -25.92 12.62 21.89
CA ALA A 65 -25.57 11.28 21.44
C ALA A 65 -25.00 11.28 20.02
N GLN A 66 -25.63 12.02 19.10
CA GLN A 66 -25.18 12.19 17.72
C GLN A 66 -23.78 12.83 17.66
N ARG A 67 -23.51 13.85 18.49
CA ARG A 67 -22.18 14.47 18.54
C ARG A 67 -21.13 13.54 19.16
N ALA A 68 -21.48 12.81 20.21
CA ALA A 68 -20.60 11.81 20.82
C ALA A 68 -20.26 10.67 19.84
N HIS A 69 -21.25 10.20 19.07
CA HIS A 69 -21.08 9.22 17.99
C HIS A 69 -20.17 9.74 16.88
N SER A 70 -20.47 10.92 16.33
CA SER A 70 -19.67 11.52 15.25
C SER A 70 -18.21 11.69 15.69
N ASN A 71 -18.00 12.20 16.91
CA ASN A 71 -16.65 12.35 17.44
C ASN A 71 -15.95 11.01 17.72
N PHE A 72 -16.69 9.94 17.98
CA PHE A 72 -16.11 8.60 18.09
C PHE A 72 -15.63 8.12 16.71
N LEU A 73 -16.46 8.24 15.67
CA LEU A 73 -16.10 7.85 14.31
C LEU A 73 -14.92 8.65 13.74
N GLU A 74 -14.82 9.95 14.07
CA GLU A 74 -13.68 10.81 13.70
C GLU A 74 -12.34 10.25 14.21
N ASN A 75 -12.32 9.52 15.33
CA ASN A 75 -11.10 9.06 15.99
C ASN A 75 -10.90 7.54 15.94
N ALA A 76 -11.98 6.75 15.85
CA ALA A 76 -11.93 5.29 16.00
C ALA A 76 -11.02 4.62 14.96
N SER A 77 -11.16 4.98 13.68
CA SER A 77 -10.34 4.41 12.60
C SER A 77 -8.85 4.70 12.78
N GLN A 78 -8.51 5.92 13.20
CA GLN A 78 -7.15 6.31 13.50
C GLN A 78 -6.60 5.50 14.69
N THR A 79 -7.36 5.41 15.79
CA THR A 79 -6.96 4.65 16.98
C THR A 79 -6.74 3.18 16.65
N MET A 80 -7.62 2.55 15.88
CA MET A 80 -7.45 1.17 15.42
C MET A 80 -6.15 0.98 14.65
N LEU A 81 -5.86 1.86 13.69
CA LEU A 81 -4.62 1.82 12.90
C LEU A 81 -3.38 1.96 13.80
N PHE A 82 -3.35 2.96 14.67
CA PHE A 82 -2.21 3.18 15.56
C PHE A 82 -2.03 2.04 16.57
N THR A 83 -3.11 1.43 17.04
CA THR A 83 -3.06 0.25 17.92
C THR A 83 -2.39 -0.94 17.23
N LEU A 84 -2.81 -1.25 16.00
CA LEU A 84 -2.25 -2.35 15.21
C LEU A 84 -0.77 -2.08 14.89
N VAL A 85 -0.44 -0.89 14.40
CA VAL A 85 0.93 -0.53 14.02
C VAL A 85 1.86 -0.49 15.23
N ALA A 86 1.47 0.18 16.32
CA ALA A 86 2.29 0.20 17.54
C ALA A 86 2.41 -1.19 18.18
N GLY A 87 1.36 -2.02 18.08
CA GLY A 87 1.34 -3.36 18.63
C GLY A 87 2.36 -4.30 18.00
N LEU A 88 2.80 -4.06 16.76
CA LEU A 88 3.83 -4.86 16.10
C LEU A 88 5.19 -4.79 16.81
N LYS A 89 5.45 -3.72 17.58
CA LYS A 89 6.67 -3.58 18.39
C LYS A 89 6.39 -3.57 19.88
N TYR A 90 5.24 -3.04 20.29
CA TYR A 90 4.86 -2.83 21.68
C TYR A 90 3.44 -3.39 21.97
N PRO A 91 3.22 -4.71 21.84
CA PRO A 91 1.88 -5.32 21.81
C PRO A 91 1.05 -5.02 23.07
N GLN A 92 1.62 -5.23 24.26
CA GLN A 92 0.92 -5.03 25.53
C GLN A 92 0.67 -3.56 25.84
N LEU A 93 1.65 -2.69 25.55
CA LEU A 93 1.52 -1.25 25.81
C LEU A 93 0.49 -0.61 24.86
N ALA A 94 0.52 -0.98 23.57
CA ALA A 94 -0.48 -0.53 22.61
C ALA A 94 -1.89 -1.01 23.00
N ALA A 95 -2.04 -2.27 23.41
CA ALA A 95 -3.32 -2.79 23.88
C ALA A 95 -3.81 -2.06 25.15
N GLY A 96 -2.93 -1.84 26.14
CA GLY A 96 -3.28 -1.16 27.39
C GLY A 96 -3.71 0.29 27.20
N ILE A 97 -2.96 1.07 26.42
CA ILE A 97 -3.32 2.47 26.12
C ILE A 97 -4.64 2.53 25.34
N SER A 98 -4.86 1.60 24.40
CA SER A 98 -6.08 1.55 23.60
C SER A 98 -7.29 1.10 24.41
N ALA A 99 -7.12 0.19 25.36
CA ALA A 99 -8.16 -0.18 26.31
C ALA A 99 -8.54 1.01 27.21
N ALA A 100 -7.55 1.75 27.71
CA ALA A 100 -7.79 2.99 28.45
C ALA A 100 -8.53 4.03 27.59
N TRP A 101 -8.20 4.14 26.30
CA TRP A 101 -8.94 4.97 25.36
C TRP A 101 -10.41 4.52 25.25
N VAL A 102 -10.70 3.23 25.06
CA VAL A 102 -12.07 2.69 25.00
C VAL A 102 -12.87 3.00 26.27
N LEU A 103 -12.25 2.88 27.45
CA LEU A 103 -12.88 3.23 28.72
C LEU A 103 -13.20 4.72 28.79
N LEU A 104 -12.24 5.59 28.45
CA LEU A 104 -12.44 7.04 28.46
C LEU A 104 -13.48 7.48 27.42
N ARG A 105 -13.57 6.81 26.27
CA ARG A 105 -14.61 7.05 25.26
C ARG A 105 -15.99 6.60 25.73
N SER A 106 -16.09 5.49 26.46
CA SER A 106 -17.33 5.06 27.12
C SER A 106 -17.81 6.11 28.13
N LEU A 107 -16.89 6.66 28.94
CA LEU A 107 -17.17 7.73 29.88
C LEU A 107 -17.55 9.04 29.17
N PHE A 108 -16.92 9.35 28.04
CA PHE A 108 -17.26 10.49 27.19
C PHE A 108 -18.68 10.39 26.66
N LEU A 109 -19.06 9.24 26.10
CA LEU A 109 -20.43 8.99 25.67
C LEU A 109 -21.42 9.15 26.83
N TYR A 110 -21.14 8.48 27.95
CA TYR A 110 -22.03 8.52 29.11
C TYR A 110 -22.21 9.95 29.62
N GLY A 111 -21.09 10.68 29.80
CA GLY A 111 -21.09 12.06 30.25
C GLY A 111 -21.84 12.97 29.28
N TYR A 112 -21.65 12.81 27.98
CA TYR A 112 -22.33 13.66 27.00
C TYR A 112 -23.85 13.44 27.00
N VAL A 113 -24.29 12.17 27.07
CA VAL A 113 -25.70 11.81 26.88
C VAL A 113 -26.52 11.88 28.16
N TYR A 114 -25.97 11.44 29.29
CA TYR A 114 -26.75 11.17 30.51
C TYR A 114 -26.45 12.14 31.66
N SER A 115 -25.42 12.98 31.59
CA SER A 115 -25.07 13.85 32.73
C SER A 115 -25.99 15.04 32.96
N GLY A 116 -26.83 15.41 31.97
CA GLY A 116 -27.72 16.57 32.04
C GLY A 116 -27.01 17.93 32.18
N LYS A 117 -25.67 17.98 32.03
CA LYS A 117 -24.92 19.23 32.15
C LYS A 117 -25.19 20.15 30.95
N PRO A 118 -25.40 21.47 31.18
CA PRO A 118 -25.79 22.39 30.12
C PRO A 118 -24.71 22.49 29.04
N GLN A 119 -25.14 22.75 27.79
CA GLN A 119 -24.26 22.95 26.64
C GLN A 119 -23.30 21.79 26.39
N GLY A 120 -23.70 20.56 26.76
CA GLY A 120 -22.88 19.38 26.57
C GLY A 120 -21.58 19.38 27.38
N LYS A 121 -21.50 20.15 28.48
CA LYS A 121 -20.32 20.16 29.38
C LYS A 121 -20.05 18.80 30.03
N GLY A 122 -21.05 17.91 30.00
CA GLY A 122 -20.93 16.50 30.38
C GLY A 122 -19.81 15.75 29.69
N ARG A 123 -19.49 16.12 28.45
CA ARG A 123 -18.41 15.53 27.63
C ARG A 123 -17.02 15.59 28.28
N MET A 124 -16.82 16.47 29.26
CA MET A 124 -15.53 16.56 29.97
C MET A 124 -15.25 15.30 30.76
N LEU A 125 -16.29 14.55 31.18
CA LEU A 125 -16.14 13.20 31.70
C LEU A 125 -15.59 12.31 30.58
N GLY A 126 -14.38 11.78 30.73
CA GLY A 126 -13.72 11.01 29.67
C GLY A 126 -13.01 11.83 28.59
N GLY A 127 -13.06 13.17 28.63
CA GLY A 127 -12.38 14.06 27.67
C GLY A 127 -10.85 13.92 27.65
N THR A 128 -10.27 13.31 28.68
CA THR A 128 -8.86 12.95 28.78
C THR A 128 -8.44 11.80 27.84
N PHE A 129 -9.36 11.22 27.06
CA PHE A 129 -9.03 10.25 26.01
C PHE A 129 -7.96 10.77 25.03
N TRP A 130 -7.86 12.09 24.84
CA TRP A 130 -6.82 12.73 24.04
C TRP A 130 -5.40 12.43 24.52
N PHE A 131 -5.19 12.20 25.82
CA PHE A 131 -3.87 11.79 26.33
C PHE A 131 -3.52 10.36 25.92
N ALA A 132 -4.49 9.43 25.99
CA ALA A 132 -4.31 8.08 25.47
C ALA A 132 -4.09 8.09 23.95
N GLN A 133 -4.80 8.95 23.23
CA GLN A 133 -4.60 9.15 21.78
C GLN A 133 -3.19 9.65 21.46
N ALA A 134 -2.72 10.69 22.16
CA ALA A 134 -1.39 11.26 21.96
C ALA A 134 -0.28 10.24 22.31
N ALA A 135 -0.49 9.43 23.35
CA ALA A 135 0.42 8.36 23.71
C ALA A 135 0.53 7.30 22.59
N LEU A 136 -0.59 6.90 21.98
CA LEU A 136 -0.58 5.99 20.82
C LEU A 136 0.13 6.60 19.62
N TRP A 137 -0.13 7.87 19.29
CA TRP A 137 0.60 8.56 18.22
C TRP A 137 2.10 8.59 18.47
N GLY A 138 2.52 8.92 19.69
CA GLY A 138 3.93 8.89 20.09
C GLY A 138 4.55 7.51 19.95
N LEU A 139 3.86 6.46 20.37
CA LEU A 139 4.34 5.07 20.30
C LEU A 139 4.50 4.60 18.85
N SER A 140 3.56 4.94 17.96
CA SER A 140 3.66 4.64 16.53
C SER A 140 4.75 5.44 15.84
N LEU A 141 4.90 6.74 16.15
CA LEU A 141 5.99 7.56 15.62
C LEU A 141 7.37 7.05 16.07
N LEU A 142 7.49 6.59 17.32
CA LEU A 142 8.70 5.96 17.83
C LEU A 142 9.01 4.67 17.07
N PHE A 143 8.00 3.85 16.78
CA PHE A 143 8.18 2.65 15.98
C PHE A 143 8.69 2.99 14.57
N VAL A 144 8.07 3.96 13.88
CA VAL A 144 8.50 4.44 12.56
C VAL A 144 9.93 4.99 12.60
N TYR A 145 10.30 5.73 13.65
CA TYR A 145 11.66 6.23 13.85
C TYR A 145 12.68 5.08 13.88
N PHE A 146 12.42 4.03 14.65
CA PHE A 146 13.31 2.86 14.73
C PHE A 146 13.33 2.01 13.46
N LEU A 147 12.22 1.98 12.72
CA LEU A 147 12.10 1.18 11.50
C LEU A 147 12.79 1.85 10.30
N ILE A 148 12.69 3.18 10.19
CA ILE A 148 13.12 3.93 9.01
C ILE A 148 14.28 4.89 9.32
N LEU A 149 14.13 5.76 10.32
CA LEU A 149 15.12 6.81 10.57
C LEU A 149 16.41 6.28 11.21
N PHE A 150 16.31 5.35 12.15
CA PHE A 150 17.46 4.84 12.88
C PHE A 150 18.49 4.13 11.96
N PRO A 151 18.08 3.22 11.03
CA PRO A 151 19.01 2.61 10.07
C PRO A 151 19.61 3.60 9.06
N LEU A 152 18.89 4.67 8.72
CA LEU A 152 19.36 5.71 7.79
C LEU A 152 20.36 6.68 8.45
N LEU A 153 20.15 7.03 9.72
CA LEU A 153 21.01 7.95 10.48
C LEU A 153 22.24 7.25 11.06
N PHE A 154 22.14 5.96 11.35
CA PHE A 154 23.22 5.15 11.89
C PHE A 154 23.39 3.87 11.07
N PRO A 155 23.88 3.96 9.82
CA PRO A 155 24.21 2.77 9.05
C PRO A 155 25.28 2.00 9.81
N LEU A 156 24.91 0.85 10.38
CA LEU A 156 25.86 -0.06 11.01
C LEU A 156 26.88 -0.46 9.93
N LYS A 157 28.08 0.11 10.01
CA LYS A 157 29.24 -0.31 9.22
C LYS A 157 29.47 -1.77 9.57
N ARG A 158 29.05 -2.71 8.71
CA ARG A 158 29.39 -4.13 8.87
C ARG A 158 30.92 -4.20 8.92
N ARG A 159 31.49 -4.31 10.12
CA ARG A 159 32.87 -4.76 10.28
C ARG A 159 32.88 -6.18 9.74
N SER A 160 33.53 -6.37 8.60
CA SER A 160 33.96 -7.69 8.16
C SER A 160 34.75 -8.32 9.31
N LEU A 161 34.22 -9.38 9.91
CA LEU A 161 35.03 -10.22 10.78
C LEU A 161 36.19 -10.77 9.93
N PRO A 162 37.44 -10.72 10.41
CA PRO A 162 38.54 -11.38 9.73
C PRO A 162 38.25 -12.90 9.68
N PRO A 163 38.70 -13.62 8.64
CA PRO A 163 38.55 -15.06 8.58
C PRO A 163 39.21 -15.70 9.82
N PRO A 164 38.65 -16.79 10.36
CA PRO A 164 39.25 -17.46 11.51
C PRO A 164 40.64 -17.97 11.12
N SER A 165 41.61 -17.79 12.02
CA SER A 165 42.96 -18.32 11.84
C SER A 165 42.93 -19.87 11.76
N PRO A 166 43.93 -20.51 11.12
CA PRO A 166 43.92 -21.96 10.85
C PRO A 166 43.92 -22.86 12.10
N LEU A 167 43.97 -22.29 13.30
CA LEU A 167 44.06 -23.02 14.57
C LEU A 167 42.70 -23.42 15.17
N LEU A 168 41.58 -22.87 14.70
CA LEU A 168 40.24 -23.21 15.21
C LEU A 168 39.49 -24.27 14.39
N ALA A 169 40.04 -24.73 13.27
CA ALA A 169 39.44 -25.79 12.44
C ALA A 169 39.68 -27.23 12.98
N ARG A 170 40.36 -27.39 14.13
CA ARG A 170 40.72 -28.70 14.69
C ARG A 170 39.76 -29.29 15.72
N TYR A 171 38.68 -28.58 16.10
CA TYR A 171 37.80 -29.01 17.20
C TYR A 171 36.34 -29.31 16.83
N CYS A 172 35.98 -29.41 15.55
CA CYS A 172 34.65 -29.89 15.17
C CYS A 172 34.77 -31.13 14.28
N ARG A 173 34.79 -32.33 14.90
CA ARG A 173 34.40 -33.58 14.24
C ARG A 173 32.92 -33.89 14.55
N PRO A 174 32.19 -34.56 13.64
CA PRO A 174 30.76 -34.79 13.77
C PRO A 174 30.48 -35.93 14.76
N TYR A 175 29.52 -35.69 15.67
CA TYR A 175 29.05 -36.68 16.64
C TYR A 175 28.06 -37.63 15.96
N SER A 176 28.57 -38.68 15.34
CA SER A 176 27.79 -39.77 14.76
C SER A 176 28.38 -41.12 15.16
N ARG A 177 28.25 -41.49 16.44
CA ARG A 177 28.36 -42.88 16.97
C ARG A 177 28.30 -42.88 18.49
N MET A 178 27.16 -43.24 19.08
CA MET A 178 27.04 -44.08 20.28
C MET A 178 25.59 -44.04 20.76
N HIS A 179 24.78 -45.01 20.33
CA HIS A 179 23.75 -45.63 21.16
C HIS A 179 23.38 -46.96 20.51
N ARG A 180 24.15 -47.98 20.85
CA ARG A 180 23.82 -49.39 20.62
C ARG A 180 24.53 -50.19 21.69
N GLU A 181 23.88 -50.38 22.83
CA GLU A 181 23.93 -51.58 23.68
C GLU A 181 22.76 -51.54 24.67
N LEU A 182 21.68 -52.26 24.32
CA LEU A 182 20.76 -52.93 25.25
C LEU A 182 19.85 -53.83 24.38
N ARG A 183 20.27 -55.09 24.26
CA ARG A 183 19.48 -56.27 23.83
C ARG A 183 19.35 -57.14 25.09
N LEU A 184 18.35 -57.97 25.40
CA LEU A 184 17.10 -58.51 24.83
C LEU A 184 16.46 -59.33 26.01
N PRO A 185 15.16 -59.74 26.05
CA PRO A 185 14.69 -60.90 25.28
C PRO A 185 13.23 -60.82 24.77
N PRO A 186 12.79 -61.80 23.94
CA PRO A 186 11.55 -61.72 23.16
C PRO A 186 10.40 -62.63 23.66
N LYS A 187 9.20 -62.25 23.20
CA LYS A 187 7.99 -63.02 22.83
C LYS A 187 7.29 -63.96 23.85
N ASP A 188 5.96 -63.87 23.74
CA ASP A 188 4.92 -64.85 24.08
C ASP A 188 4.19 -64.76 25.45
N ALA A 189 2.88 -64.50 25.30
CA ALA A 189 1.76 -65.21 25.94
C ALA A 189 1.31 -64.91 27.39
N PHE A 190 0.00 -65.14 27.58
CA PHE A 190 -0.80 -65.25 28.82
C PHE A 190 -1.16 -63.94 29.54
N THR A 191 -2.36 -63.37 29.31
CA THR A 191 -3.71 -63.68 29.84
C THR A 191 -4.02 -63.20 31.26
N HIS A 192 -5.21 -62.60 31.37
CA HIS A 192 -6.17 -62.62 32.49
C HIS A 192 -5.79 -62.03 33.86
N ARG A 193 -6.43 -60.90 34.17
CA ARG A 193 -7.42 -60.67 35.27
C ARG A 193 -7.77 -59.17 35.24
N GLY A 194 -9.00 -58.68 35.09
CA GLY A 194 -10.31 -59.25 35.32
C GLY A 194 -10.90 -58.70 36.62
N ARG A 195 -12.00 -57.95 36.48
CA ARG A 195 -12.99 -57.48 37.50
C ARG A 195 -12.76 -56.08 38.09
N ASP A 196 -13.78 -55.24 38.29
CA ASP A 196 -15.20 -55.28 37.95
C ASP A 196 -15.71 -53.82 38.03
N LEU A 197 -16.46 -53.38 37.02
CA LEU A 197 -17.22 -52.13 37.06
C LEU A 197 -18.70 -52.51 36.96
N GLN A 198 -19.43 -52.33 38.05
CA GLN A 198 -20.87 -52.46 38.07
C GLN A 198 -21.51 -51.26 38.77
N ARG A 199 -22.61 -50.82 38.15
CA ARG A 199 -23.77 -50.08 38.68
C ARG A 199 -23.75 -48.55 38.63
N ALA A 200 -24.38 -48.11 37.54
CA ALA A 200 -25.30 -46.98 37.47
C ALA A 200 -26.26 -46.88 38.66
N ARG A 201 -26.64 -45.65 39.04
CA ARG A 201 -27.97 -45.05 38.78
C ARG A 201 -28.18 -43.76 39.58
N ALA A 202 -28.78 -42.79 38.89
CA ALA A 202 -29.81 -41.84 39.33
C ALA A 202 -29.58 -40.98 40.60
N VAL A 203 -29.84 -39.67 40.49
CA VAL A 203 -31.11 -39.04 40.93
C VAL A 203 -30.99 -37.52 40.77
N SER A 204 -32.08 -36.94 40.29
CA SER A 204 -32.39 -35.53 40.08
C SER A 204 -32.76 -34.77 41.37
N ALA A 205 -32.77 -33.44 41.24
CA ALA A 205 -33.52 -32.45 42.01
C ALA A 205 -32.94 -31.96 43.36
N PHE A 206 -32.71 -30.64 43.49
CA PHE A 206 -33.62 -29.69 44.15
C PHE A 206 -32.99 -28.27 44.21
N PHE A 207 -33.79 -27.25 43.88
CA PHE A 207 -33.60 -25.83 44.22
C PHE A 207 -34.01 -25.59 45.69
N PRO A 208 -33.55 -24.52 46.39
CA PRO A 208 -34.28 -23.24 46.36
C PRO A 208 -33.47 -21.92 46.49
N THR A 209 -34.03 -20.89 45.85
CA THR A 209 -34.14 -19.43 46.18
C THR A 209 -33.37 -18.87 47.39
N SER A 210 -32.66 -17.73 47.34
CA SER A 210 -33.12 -16.32 47.26
C SER A 210 -31.89 -15.41 47.58
N ALA A 211 -31.62 -14.25 46.97
CA ALA A 211 -32.10 -12.92 47.38
C ALA A 211 -31.36 -11.80 46.57
N LEU A 212 -31.99 -10.63 46.47
CA LEU A 212 -31.63 -9.43 45.70
C LEU A 212 -30.63 -8.48 46.42
N ILE A 213 -29.66 -7.91 45.65
CA ILE A 213 -29.19 -6.48 45.50
C ILE A 213 -28.79 -5.66 46.79
N PRO A 214 -27.88 -4.62 46.81
CA PRO A 214 -26.94 -4.04 45.81
C PRO A 214 -25.46 -3.88 46.30
N PHE A 215 -24.52 -3.56 45.40
CA PHE A 215 -23.20 -3.01 45.77
C PHE A 215 -23.09 -1.52 45.40
N THR A 216 -22.83 -0.68 46.40
CA THR A 216 -22.51 0.75 46.26
C THR A 216 -21.00 0.99 46.22
N VAL A 217 -20.57 1.89 45.34
CA VAL A 217 -19.19 2.33 45.11
C VAL A 217 -18.73 3.30 46.20
N ARG A 218 -18.26 2.80 47.35
CA ARG A 218 -17.64 3.68 48.37
C ARG A 218 -16.36 3.17 49.05
N ASP A 219 -15.93 1.93 48.82
CA ASP A 219 -14.79 1.36 49.58
C ASP A 219 -13.50 1.08 48.78
N LEU A 220 -13.30 1.71 47.61
CA LEU A 220 -12.04 1.56 46.85
C LEU A 220 -11.26 2.89 46.69
N ILE A 221 -11.31 3.76 47.70
CA ILE A 221 -10.40 4.91 47.84
C ILE A 221 -10.03 5.05 49.31
N SER A 222 -9.11 4.21 49.82
CA SER A 222 -8.29 4.51 51.00
C SER A 222 -7.27 3.40 51.26
N SER A 223 -6.19 3.35 50.48
CA SER A 223 -4.89 2.82 50.94
C SER A 223 -3.84 2.95 49.83
N THR A 224 -3.05 4.02 49.87
CA THR A 224 -1.64 4.14 49.42
C THR A 224 -1.32 5.61 49.17
N LEU A 225 -1.29 6.38 50.26
CA LEU A 225 -0.70 7.71 50.26
C LEU A 225 0.07 7.88 51.57
N ASP A 226 1.15 7.13 51.72
CA ASP A 226 2.27 7.55 52.56
C ASP A 226 3.54 6.76 52.23
N VAL A 227 4.70 7.39 52.44
CA VAL A 227 6.07 6.85 52.33
C VAL A 227 6.73 6.91 50.93
N ARG A 228 7.24 8.11 50.55
CA ARG A 228 8.66 8.38 50.16
C ARG A 228 8.82 9.75 49.46
N LEU A 229 8.77 10.81 50.28
CA LEU A 229 9.34 12.13 49.97
C LEU A 229 10.53 12.36 50.91
N ARG A 230 11.75 12.02 50.46
CA ARG A 230 13.02 12.55 50.99
C ARG A 230 14.22 12.00 50.21
N CYS A 231 14.62 12.74 49.17
CA CYS A 231 16.02 12.97 48.76
C CYS A 231 15.99 13.81 47.48
N VAL A 232 17.07 14.57 47.23
CA VAL A 232 17.24 15.57 46.16
C VAL A 232 16.72 16.98 46.50
N LYS A 233 17.32 17.55 47.55
CA LYS A 233 17.44 19.00 47.75
C LYS A 233 18.89 19.31 48.12
N THR A 234 19.80 19.29 47.14
CA THR A 234 21.12 19.96 47.22
C THR A 234 21.84 19.87 45.88
N SER A 235 21.79 20.93 45.09
CA SER A 235 22.97 21.58 44.49
C SER A 235 22.54 22.61 43.44
N TYR A 236 23.25 23.73 43.43
CA TYR A 236 23.16 24.87 42.52
C TYR A 236 22.09 25.94 42.81
N THR A 237 22.36 26.68 43.89
CA THR A 237 22.10 28.13 43.92
C THR A 237 23.44 28.87 43.79
N LYS A 238 23.36 30.10 43.22
CA LYS A 238 24.37 31.18 43.10
C LYS A 238 25.20 31.22 41.81
N ILE A 239 24.79 32.10 40.89
CA ILE A 239 25.63 33.22 40.42
C ILE A 239 24.73 34.48 40.32
N ARG A 240 25.23 35.60 40.87
CA ARG A 240 24.62 36.94 40.96
C ARG A 240 24.74 37.73 39.64
N PRO A 241 23.97 38.82 39.45
CA PRO A 241 24.00 39.64 38.24
C PRO A 241 25.06 40.76 38.34
N ALA A 242 25.73 41.06 37.23
CA ALA A 242 26.46 42.31 37.06
C ALA A 242 26.39 42.78 35.60
N ALA A 243 25.85 43.99 35.42
CA ALA A 243 25.75 44.70 34.17
C ALA A 243 27.09 45.36 33.81
N SER A 244 27.52 45.23 32.56
CA SER A 244 28.01 46.33 31.70
C SER A 244 28.79 45.76 30.51
N LEU A 245 28.19 45.81 29.32
CA LEU A 245 28.88 46.27 28.12
C LEU A 245 27.88 46.45 26.97
N ARG A 246 27.95 47.66 26.43
CA ARG A 246 27.11 48.25 25.40
C ARG A 246 27.36 47.61 24.02
N LYS A 247 26.27 47.58 23.24
CA LYS A 247 26.17 47.66 21.77
C LYS A 247 26.69 46.46 20.96
N ARG A 248 25.76 45.69 20.38
CA ARG A 248 25.39 45.74 18.95
C ARG A 248 24.30 44.71 18.60
N ASN A 249 23.41 45.15 17.69
CA ASN A 249 22.50 44.39 16.83
C ASN A 249 21.16 43.92 17.40
N ALA A 250 20.09 44.52 16.84
CA ALA A 250 18.71 44.15 17.01
C ALA A 250 18.44 42.75 16.47
N VAL A 251 17.93 41.86 17.32
CA VAL A 251 17.40 40.54 16.92
C VAL A 251 15.87 40.61 16.98
N ARG A 252 15.23 40.35 15.84
CA ARG A 252 13.78 40.23 15.68
C ARG A 252 13.18 39.25 16.69
N GLN A 253 12.06 39.64 17.32
CA GLN A 253 11.23 38.71 18.08
C GLN A 253 10.62 37.64 17.14
N PRO A 254 10.67 36.34 17.50
CA PRO A 254 10.03 35.30 16.69
C PRO A 254 8.49 35.38 16.82
N GLY A 255 7.82 35.41 15.66
CA GLY A 255 6.35 35.41 15.57
C GLY A 255 5.72 34.11 16.11
N ASN A 256 4.38 34.09 16.17
CA ASN A 256 3.57 33.01 16.76
C ASN A 256 3.95 31.60 16.28
N LEU A 257 4.41 31.44 15.04
CA LEU A 257 4.87 30.17 14.49
C LEU A 257 6.14 29.63 15.18
N GLY A 258 7.07 30.51 15.57
CA GLY A 258 8.28 30.15 16.30
C GLY A 258 7.99 29.67 17.72
N ARG A 259 7.00 30.27 18.39
CA ARG A 259 6.53 29.82 19.71
C ARG A 259 5.84 28.46 19.62
N LEU A 260 5.04 28.23 18.57
CA LEU A 260 4.40 26.94 18.31
C LEU A 260 5.43 25.82 18.06
N LEU A 261 6.44 26.08 17.22
CA LEU A 261 7.52 25.13 16.94
C LEU A 261 8.38 24.84 18.19
N THR A 262 8.60 25.85 19.03
CA THR A 262 9.32 25.68 20.29
C THR A 262 8.51 24.86 21.30
N PHE A 263 7.19 25.07 21.36
CA PHE A 263 6.27 24.27 22.17
C PHE A 263 6.26 22.80 21.73
N TRP A 264 6.14 22.52 20.42
CA TRP A 264 6.18 21.16 19.89
C TRP A 264 7.54 20.47 20.09
N ARG A 265 8.65 21.20 20.00
CA ARG A 265 9.99 20.68 20.33
C ARG A 265 10.14 20.33 21.81
N LEU A 266 9.64 21.18 22.71
CA LEU A 266 9.65 20.91 24.16
C LEU A 266 8.75 19.72 24.51
N LEU A 267 7.56 19.62 23.91
CA LEU A 267 6.66 18.49 24.12
C LEU A 267 7.28 17.18 23.62
N ALA A 268 7.96 17.19 22.47
CA ALA A 268 8.67 16.02 21.95
C ALA A 268 9.82 15.59 22.89
N LEU A 269 10.58 16.54 23.45
CA LEU A 269 11.67 16.24 24.40
C LEU A 269 11.15 15.68 25.73
N ILE A 270 10.03 16.22 26.25
CA ILE A 270 9.37 15.74 27.47
C ILE A 270 8.83 14.32 27.27
N LEU A 271 8.15 14.06 26.14
CA LEU A 271 7.65 12.74 25.80
C LEU A 271 8.78 11.73 25.58
N PHE A 272 9.91 12.15 25.01
CA PHE A 272 11.08 11.30 24.81
C PHE A 272 11.70 10.86 26.13
N HIS A 273 11.91 11.78 27.08
CA HIS A 273 12.46 11.45 28.40
C HIS A 273 11.48 10.62 29.25
N SER A 274 10.18 10.93 29.23
CA SER A 274 9.17 10.15 29.97
C SER A 274 9.01 8.72 29.46
N VAL A 275 9.21 8.47 28.16
CA VAL A 275 9.19 7.11 27.59
C VAL A 275 10.47 6.34 27.95
N GLU A 276 11.62 7.00 27.99
CA GLU A 276 12.88 6.39 28.42
C GLU A 276 12.85 6.01 29.91
N ASP A 277 12.25 6.85 30.76
CA ASP A 277 12.02 6.56 32.18
C ASP A 277 11.03 5.40 32.39
N LEU A 278 9.94 5.33 31.60
CA LEU A 278 8.98 4.21 31.64
C LEU A 278 9.59 2.89 31.16
N LEU A 279 10.48 2.93 30.16
CA LEU A 279 11.20 1.75 29.66
C LEU A 279 12.31 1.30 30.60
N ASN A 280 12.84 2.19 31.45
CA ASN A 280 13.82 1.85 32.48
C ASN A 280 13.14 1.30 33.76
N LEU A 281 11.92 1.76 34.10
CA LEU A 281 11.10 1.19 35.18
C LEU A 281 10.68 -0.27 34.92
N SER A 282 10.59 -0.71 33.66
CA SER A 282 10.26 -2.11 33.33
C SER A 282 11.46 -3.07 33.42
N LYS A 283 12.66 -2.58 33.73
CA LYS A 283 13.91 -3.37 33.70
C LYS A 283 14.49 -3.67 35.10
N GLU A 284 13.93 -3.13 36.17
CA GLU A 284 14.36 -3.45 37.53
C GLU A 284 13.44 -4.50 38.20
N LYS A 285 13.98 -5.73 38.29
CA LYS A 285 13.66 -6.84 39.22
C LYS A 285 12.20 -7.10 39.62
N PHE A 286 11.63 -8.16 39.07
CA PHE A 286 10.68 -9.03 39.78
C PHE A 286 11.30 -10.43 39.88
N ASP A 287 11.62 -10.85 41.11
CA ASP A 287 12.24 -12.11 41.47
C ASP A 287 11.14 -13.20 41.62
N PRO A 288 11.19 -14.34 40.91
CA PRO A 288 10.09 -15.30 40.88
C PRO A 288 10.32 -16.40 41.93
N LEU A 289 9.99 -16.14 43.19
CA LEU A 289 10.02 -17.20 44.24
C LEU A 289 9.20 -16.80 45.47
N CYS A 290 7.87 -16.84 45.36
CA CYS A 290 7.00 -17.18 46.49
C CYS A 290 5.55 -17.42 46.02
N LEU A 291 4.89 -18.39 46.64
CA LEU A 291 3.48 -18.79 46.51
C LEU A 291 3.16 -19.82 45.39
N CYS A 292 3.55 -21.05 45.70
CA CYS A 292 2.87 -22.26 45.26
C CYS A 292 1.69 -22.56 46.22
N LYS A 293 0.69 -23.31 45.72
CA LYS A 293 -0.62 -23.74 46.30
C LYS A 293 -1.78 -22.77 45.93
N SER A 294 -2.83 -23.16 45.21
CA SER A 294 -3.52 -24.45 45.17
C SER A 294 -4.44 -24.62 43.94
N HIS A 295 -4.30 -25.78 43.30
CA HIS A 295 -5.28 -26.64 42.62
C HIS A 295 -6.03 -26.21 41.34
N ASP A 296 -5.67 -26.94 40.28
CA ASP A 296 -6.50 -27.56 39.24
C ASP A 296 -7.99 -27.75 39.57
N VAL A 297 -8.86 -27.50 38.58
CA VAL A 297 -9.67 -28.50 37.86
C VAL A 297 -10.35 -27.79 36.66
N LEU A 298 -10.08 -28.24 35.43
CA LEU A 298 -11.08 -28.76 34.46
C LEU A 298 -10.52 -28.67 33.01
N PHE A 299 -9.66 -29.63 32.66
CA PHE A 299 -9.35 -29.96 31.27
C PHE A 299 -10.15 -31.19 30.86
N THR A 300 -10.58 -31.20 29.59
CA THR A 300 -11.12 -32.32 28.79
C THR A 300 -12.65 -32.48 28.79
N ARG A 301 -13.28 -32.04 27.68
CA ARG A 301 -13.97 -32.89 26.68
C ARG A 301 -14.72 -32.02 25.67
N LEU A 302 -14.29 -32.01 24.41
CA LEU A 302 -15.10 -32.37 23.23
C LEU A 302 -14.28 -32.17 21.95
N SER A 303 -13.88 -33.29 21.34
CA SER A 303 -13.43 -33.38 19.94
C SER A 303 -14.23 -34.49 19.28
N LEU A 304 -14.81 -34.20 18.11
CA LEU A 304 -15.31 -35.05 17.02
C LEU A 304 -16.31 -34.17 16.24
N ALA A 305 -16.38 -34.09 14.92
CA ALA A 305 -15.60 -34.57 13.80
C ALA A 305 -16.19 -33.84 12.57
N ILE A 306 -15.37 -33.45 11.59
CA ILE A 306 -15.84 -33.19 10.23
C ILE A 306 -15.05 -34.09 9.30
N VAL A 307 -15.78 -34.98 8.65
CA VAL A 307 -15.36 -35.88 7.57
C VAL A 307 -15.76 -35.24 6.24
N SER A 308 -14.87 -35.26 5.25
CA SER A 308 -15.15 -35.49 3.81
C SER A 308 -13.90 -35.19 2.94
N PRO A 309 -13.76 -35.76 1.72
CA PRO A 309 -12.88 -36.91 1.52
C PRO A 309 -11.76 -36.70 0.47
N ASP A 310 -10.90 -37.71 0.38
CA ASP A 310 -9.85 -37.95 -0.59
C ASP A 310 -10.17 -37.59 -2.05
N LEU A 311 -9.18 -37.00 -2.73
CA LEU A 311 -8.91 -37.29 -4.14
C LEU A 311 -7.39 -37.35 -4.37
N ARG A 312 -6.94 -38.56 -4.71
CA ARG A 312 -5.57 -38.92 -5.08
C ARG A 312 -5.17 -38.20 -6.37
N SER A 313 -3.99 -37.60 -6.40
CA SER A 313 -3.26 -37.37 -7.66
C SER A 313 -1.88 -38.00 -7.57
N THR A 314 -1.71 -39.01 -8.41
CA THR A 314 -0.49 -39.75 -8.70
C THR A 314 0.63 -38.82 -9.17
N THR A 315 1.80 -38.89 -8.53
CA THR A 315 3.06 -38.37 -9.04
C THR A 315 3.57 -39.24 -10.19
N PRO A 316 3.93 -38.71 -11.36
CA PRO A 316 4.82 -39.39 -12.29
C PRO A 316 6.29 -38.99 -12.04
N PRO A 317 7.25 -39.83 -12.46
CA PRO A 317 8.62 -39.82 -11.97
C PRO A 317 9.53 -38.82 -12.71
N LEU A 318 10.65 -38.55 -12.04
CA LEU A 318 11.82 -37.85 -12.54
C LEU A 318 12.38 -38.51 -13.80
N ASP A 319 12.43 -37.76 -14.90
CA ASP A 319 13.30 -38.05 -16.05
C ASP A 319 14.35 -36.95 -16.22
N ILE A 320 15.56 -37.41 -16.48
CA ILE A 320 16.80 -36.68 -16.70
C ILE A 320 16.88 -36.32 -18.19
N TYR A 321 17.14 -35.07 -18.59
CA TYR A 321 17.91 -34.73 -19.82
C TYR A 321 18.29 -33.22 -19.89
N SER A 322 19.61 -32.96 -19.87
CA SER A 322 20.40 -32.10 -20.79
C SER A 322 20.06 -30.61 -21.10
N PRO A 323 21.02 -29.82 -21.65
CA PRO A 323 21.15 -28.39 -21.42
C PRO A 323 20.47 -27.51 -22.48
N ALA A 324 20.18 -26.27 -22.05
CA ALA A 324 19.90 -25.06 -22.85
C ALA A 324 18.68 -25.13 -23.81
N ASN A 325 17.54 -24.61 -23.35
CA ASN A 325 16.46 -24.16 -24.23
C ASN A 325 16.70 -22.66 -24.55
N PRO A 326 16.60 -22.21 -25.83
CA PRO A 326 16.93 -20.86 -26.24
C PRO A 326 15.97 -19.84 -25.61
N ALA A 327 16.47 -18.65 -25.32
CA ALA A 327 15.76 -17.57 -24.64
C ALA A 327 14.30 -17.42 -25.12
N ILE A 328 13.35 -17.57 -24.19
CA ILE A 328 11.93 -17.33 -24.42
C ILE A 328 11.72 -15.82 -24.56
N MET A 329 11.93 -15.28 -25.75
CA MET A 329 11.86 -13.83 -25.97
C MET A 329 10.41 -13.35 -26.08
N SER A 330 10.03 -12.37 -25.23
CA SER A 330 8.71 -11.73 -25.29
C SER A 330 8.56 -10.69 -26.39
N SER A 331 9.64 -10.31 -27.06
CA SER A 331 9.68 -9.38 -28.18
C SER A 331 10.65 -9.89 -29.24
N LYS A 332 10.29 -9.76 -30.52
CA LYS A 332 11.16 -10.11 -31.65
C LYS A 332 11.95 -8.90 -32.14
N SER A 333 12.44 -8.06 -31.23
CA SER A 333 13.12 -6.78 -31.52
C SER A 333 14.39 -6.89 -32.38
N GLN A 334 14.91 -8.11 -32.56
CA GLN A 334 16.05 -8.40 -33.44
C GLN A 334 15.65 -8.47 -34.93
N LEU A 335 14.38 -8.78 -35.21
CA LEU A 335 13.87 -8.75 -36.57
C LEU A 335 13.59 -7.31 -37.00
N THR A 336 13.68 -7.05 -38.31
CA THR A 336 13.30 -5.76 -38.87
C THR A 336 11.80 -5.50 -38.67
N TYR A 337 11.42 -4.22 -38.58
CA TYR A 337 10.02 -3.81 -38.57
C TYR A 337 9.29 -4.28 -39.82
N ALA A 338 9.93 -4.37 -40.98
CA ALA A 338 9.31 -4.93 -42.18
C ALA A 338 8.88 -6.40 -41.98
N VAL A 339 9.77 -7.26 -41.46
CA VAL A 339 9.48 -8.68 -41.19
C VAL A 339 8.43 -8.84 -40.10
N ARG A 340 8.51 -8.02 -39.04
CA ARG A 340 7.50 -8.01 -37.96
C ARG A 340 6.15 -7.57 -38.50
N ALA A 341 6.09 -6.55 -39.36
CA ALA A 341 4.87 -6.07 -39.97
C ALA A 341 4.13 -7.13 -40.81
N GLU A 342 4.85 -8.04 -41.46
CA GLU A 342 4.24 -9.10 -42.29
C GLU A 342 3.59 -10.20 -41.44
N SER A 343 4.20 -10.53 -40.31
CA SER A 343 3.87 -11.74 -39.53
C SER A 343 3.19 -11.47 -38.18
N HIS A 344 3.11 -10.21 -37.73
CA HIS A 344 2.58 -9.89 -36.41
C HIS A 344 1.07 -10.24 -36.31
N PRO A 345 0.63 -10.93 -35.23
CA PRO A 345 -0.77 -11.35 -35.08
C PRO A 345 -1.72 -10.17 -34.88
N ASN A 346 -1.30 -9.14 -34.14
CA ASN A 346 -2.09 -7.92 -33.92
C ASN A 346 -2.07 -6.97 -35.16
N PRO A 347 -3.22 -6.62 -35.77
CA PRO A 347 -3.30 -5.74 -36.94
C PRO A 347 -2.75 -4.34 -36.71
N LEU A 348 -2.97 -3.75 -35.53
CA LEU A 348 -2.50 -2.41 -35.22
C LEU A 348 -0.98 -2.38 -35.06
N ALA A 349 -0.37 -3.44 -34.51
CA ALA A 349 1.08 -3.57 -34.48
C ALA A 349 1.68 -3.70 -35.90
N ARG A 350 1.02 -4.45 -36.81
CA ARG A 350 1.42 -4.47 -38.23
C ARG A 350 1.44 -3.07 -38.83
N ARG A 351 0.35 -2.30 -38.63
CA ARG A 351 0.24 -0.91 -39.10
C ARG A 351 1.33 -0.02 -38.48
N LEU A 352 1.59 -0.17 -37.18
CA LEU A 352 2.63 0.60 -36.49
C LEU A 352 4.03 0.35 -37.09
N PHE A 353 4.38 -0.90 -37.36
CA PHE A 353 5.66 -1.23 -38.00
C PHE A 353 5.74 -0.79 -39.47
N GLN A 354 4.65 -0.87 -40.22
CA GLN A 354 4.57 -0.34 -41.58
C GLN A 354 4.80 1.18 -41.61
N VAL A 355 4.18 1.91 -40.68
CA VAL A 355 4.40 3.36 -40.49
C VAL A 355 5.88 3.63 -40.18
N ALA A 356 6.46 2.88 -39.25
CA ALA A 356 7.85 3.06 -38.86
C ALA A 356 8.82 2.82 -40.01
N GLU A 357 8.61 1.77 -40.81
CA GLU A 357 9.44 1.48 -41.99
C GLU A 357 9.25 2.50 -43.11
N ALA A 358 8.01 2.86 -43.45
CA ALA A 358 7.73 3.80 -44.52
C ALA A 358 8.37 5.17 -44.27
N LYS A 359 8.43 5.57 -42.99
CA LYS A 359 8.93 6.88 -42.56
C LYS A 359 10.35 6.84 -42.02
N LYS A 360 10.94 5.65 -41.92
CA LYS A 360 12.23 5.43 -41.25
C LYS A 360 12.28 6.14 -39.90
N SER A 361 11.22 5.95 -39.10
CA SER A 361 11.04 6.63 -37.83
C SER A 361 10.46 5.69 -36.78
N ASN A 362 11.15 5.61 -35.65
CA ASN A 362 10.68 4.96 -34.43
C ASN A 362 10.42 5.98 -33.30
N VAL A 363 10.14 7.22 -33.68
CA VAL A 363 9.90 8.32 -32.74
C VAL A 363 8.42 8.41 -32.38
N THR A 364 8.17 8.50 -31.08
CA THR A 364 6.89 8.91 -30.50
C THR A 364 7.07 10.27 -29.83
N VAL A 365 6.33 11.29 -30.28
CA VAL A 365 6.36 12.61 -29.64
C VAL A 365 5.30 12.71 -28.55
N SER A 366 5.70 13.04 -27.33
CA SER A 366 4.80 13.43 -26.24
C SER A 366 4.44 14.90 -26.38
N ALA A 367 3.31 15.20 -27.02
CA ALA A 367 2.86 16.55 -27.32
C ALA A 367 2.10 17.17 -26.13
N ASP A 368 2.85 17.46 -25.04
CA ASP A 368 2.27 17.96 -23.78
C ASP A 368 2.08 19.48 -23.80
N VAL A 369 1.23 19.96 -24.71
CA VAL A 369 0.75 21.35 -24.80
C VAL A 369 -0.66 21.48 -24.22
N THR A 370 -1.14 22.72 -24.00
CA THR A 370 -2.37 22.98 -23.24
C THR A 370 -3.53 23.53 -24.08
N THR A 371 -3.34 23.71 -25.39
CA THR A 371 -4.38 24.19 -26.31
C THR A 371 -4.48 23.32 -27.55
N THR A 372 -5.69 23.19 -28.09
CA THR A 372 -5.96 22.44 -29.32
C THR A 372 -5.17 22.99 -30.50
N LYS A 373 -5.09 24.32 -30.62
CA LYS A 373 -4.33 24.97 -31.70
C LYS A 373 -2.86 24.55 -31.69
N GLU A 374 -2.19 24.60 -30.53
CA GLU A 374 -0.79 24.20 -30.41
C GLU A 374 -0.60 22.71 -30.70
N LEU A 375 -1.53 21.87 -30.24
CA LEU A 375 -1.46 20.43 -30.48
C LEU A 375 -1.56 20.12 -31.97
N LEU A 376 -2.51 20.73 -32.68
CA LEU A 376 -2.70 20.54 -34.11
C LEU A 376 -1.53 21.12 -34.93
N ASP A 377 -0.98 22.28 -34.57
CA ASP A 377 0.22 22.85 -35.22
C ASP A 377 1.42 21.91 -35.08
N LEU A 378 1.68 21.43 -33.86
CA LEU A 378 2.75 20.46 -33.62
C LEU A 378 2.52 19.15 -34.37
N ALA A 379 1.29 18.63 -34.37
CA ALA A 379 0.96 17.40 -35.10
C ALA A 379 1.18 17.54 -36.62
N ASP A 380 0.84 18.70 -37.20
CA ASP A 380 1.03 18.95 -38.64
C ASP A 380 2.52 19.09 -39.01
N ARG A 381 3.27 19.82 -38.19
CA ARG A 381 4.70 20.08 -38.44
C ARG A 381 5.60 18.88 -38.17
N LEU A 382 5.32 18.14 -37.10
CA LEU A 382 6.10 16.97 -36.69
C LEU A 382 5.64 15.69 -37.37
N GLY A 383 4.41 15.67 -37.87
CA GLY A 383 3.76 14.54 -38.53
C GLY A 383 4.68 13.76 -39.46
N PRO A 384 5.39 14.37 -40.43
CA PRO A 384 6.26 13.66 -41.37
C PRO A 384 7.40 12.83 -40.74
N TYR A 385 7.84 13.19 -39.53
CA TYR A 385 9.07 12.67 -38.91
C TYR A 385 8.82 11.66 -37.78
N ILE A 386 7.55 11.42 -37.41
CA ILE A 386 7.18 10.62 -36.24
C ILE A 386 6.30 9.42 -36.64
N ALA A 387 6.41 8.31 -35.91
CA ALA A 387 5.51 7.17 -36.09
C ALA A 387 4.23 7.32 -35.26
N VAL A 388 4.34 7.94 -34.08
CA VAL A 388 3.24 8.08 -33.13
C VAL A 388 3.24 9.49 -32.54
N ILE A 389 2.06 10.09 -32.42
CA ILE A 389 1.85 11.24 -31.54
C ILE A 389 1.17 10.77 -30.26
N LYS A 390 1.76 11.11 -29.12
CA LYS A 390 1.24 10.80 -27.80
C LYS A 390 0.64 12.05 -27.17
N THR A 391 -0.61 11.95 -26.73
CA THR A 391 -1.39 13.05 -26.13
C THR A 391 -1.59 12.85 -24.64
N HIS A 392 -1.86 13.96 -23.95
CA HIS A 392 -2.60 14.00 -22.68
C HIS A 392 -3.76 14.96 -22.92
N ILE A 393 -4.88 14.46 -23.44
CA ILE A 393 -6.01 15.33 -23.79
C ILE A 393 -6.68 15.99 -22.57
N ASP A 394 -6.48 15.43 -21.38
CA ASP A 394 -6.99 15.95 -20.11
C ASP A 394 -6.27 17.20 -19.58
N ILE A 395 -5.16 17.62 -20.22
CA ILE A 395 -4.48 18.89 -19.94
C ILE A 395 -4.80 20.00 -20.97
N LEU A 396 -5.60 19.70 -22.00
CA LEU A 396 -6.08 20.71 -22.94
C LEU A 396 -7.21 21.53 -22.32
N SER A 397 -7.05 22.85 -22.34
CA SER A 397 -8.04 23.78 -21.79
C SER A 397 -9.31 23.92 -22.65
N ASP A 398 -9.24 23.53 -23.91
CA ASP A 398 -10.23 23.74 -24.98
C ASP A 398 -10.58 22.45 -25.76
N PHE A 399 -10.39 21.27 -25.13
CA PHE A 399 -10.70 19.97 -25.76
C PHE A 399 -12.15 19.92 -26.30
N SER A 400 -12.28 19.53 -27.56
CA SER A 400 -13.55 19.50 -28.28
C SER A 400 -13.49 18.57 -29.50
N GLU A 401 -14.61 18.39 -30.20
CA GLU A 401 -14.68 17.64 -31.46
C GLU A 401 -13.72 18.17 -32.54
N GLU A 402 -13.39 19.46 -32.53
CA GLU A 402 -12.38 20.04 -33.43
C GLU A 402 -11.01 19.41 -33.18
N THR A 403 -10.69 19.13 -31.92
CA THR A 403 -9.43 18.49 -31.51
C THR A 403 -9.36 17.08 -32.07
N ILE A 404 -10.43 16.30 -31.88
CA ILE A 404 -10.51 14.90 -32.32
C ILE A 404 -10.44 14.83 -33.85
N THR A 405 -11.26 15.63 -34.53
CA THR A 405 -11.35 15.63 -35.99
C THR A 405 -10.05 16.10 -36.63
N GLY A 406 -9.44 17.16 -36.10
CA GLY A 406 -8.15 17.69 -36.55
C GLY A 406 -7.03 16.67 -36.38
N LEU A 407 -6.92 16.04 -35.20
CA LEU A 407 -5.91 15.01 -34.95
C LEU A 407 -6.07 13.81 -35.89
N LYS A 408 -7.30 13.32 -36.10
CA LYS A 408 -7.57 12.22 -37.03
C LYS A 408 -7.18 12.59 -38.47
N ALA A 409 -7.53 13.79 -38.92
CA ALA A 409 -7.16 14.27 -40.25
C ALA A 409 -5.64 14.34 -40.44
N LEU A 410 -4.91 14.84 -39.44
CA LEU A 410 -3.44 14.91 -39.46
C LEU A 410 -2.78 13.54 -39.38
N ALA A 411 -3.32 12.62 -38.58
CA ALA A 411 -2.86 11.23 -38.50
C ALA A 411 -2.97 10.52 -39.84
N THR A 412 -4.07 10.75 -40.58
CA THR A 412 -4.22 10.26 -41.95
C THR A 412 -3.28 10.97 -42.92
N LYS A 413 -3.23 12.31 -42.91
CA LYS A 413 -2.39 13.12 -43.81
C LYS A 413 -0.91 12.74 -43.74
N HIS A 414 -0.40 12.56 -42.54
CA HIS A 414 1.03 12.33 -42.28
C HIS A 414 1.37 10.88 -41.98
N ASN A 415 0.40 9.98 -41.99
CA ASN A 415 0.56 8.56 -41.67
C ASN A 415 1.27 8.35 -40.32
N PHE A 416 0.62 8.71 -39.21
CA PHE A 416 1.07 8.39 -37.85
C PHE A 416 -0.09 7.82 -37.01
N LEU A 417 0.23 7.13 -35.93
CA LEU A 417 -0.77 6.67 -34.95
C LEU A 417 -0.93 7.66 -33.79
N ILE A 418 -2.10 7.62 -33.16
CA ILE A 418 -2.45 8.45 -32.00
C ILE A 418 -2.43 7.58 -30.75
N PHE A 419 -1.69 8.01 -29.73
CA PHE A 419 -1.58 7.35 -28.43
C PHE A 419 -2.03 8.29 -27.31
N GLU A 420 -3.19 8.04 -26.72
CA GLU A 420 -3.64 8.74 -25.52
C GLU A 420 -3.00 8.13 -24.26
N ASP A 421 -2.16 8.91 -23.58
CA ASP A 421 -1.36 8.50 -22.42
C ASP A 421 -2.14 8.65 -21.11
N ARG A 422 -3.37 8.14 -21.10
CA ARG A 422 -4.33 8.30 -19.99
C ARG A 422 -3.91 7.61 -18.70
N LYS A 423 -3.07 6.57 -18.79
CA LYS A 423 -2.61 5.70 -17.69
C LYS A 423 -3.79 5.23 -16.83
N PHE A 424 -4.72 4.48 -17.42
CA PHE A 424 -5.85 3.93 -16.68
C PHE A 424 -5.38 3.16 -15.44
N ILE A 425 -5.99 3.44 -14.29
CA ILE A 425 -5.63 2.86 -12.98
C ILE A 425 -6.84 2.83 -12.04
N ASP A 426 -7.85 2.08 -12.44
CA ASP A 426 -9.08 1.86 -11.67
C ASP A 426 -9.57 0.43 -11.88
N ILE A 427 -10.63 0.02 -11.17
CA ILE A 427 -11.26 -1.28 -11.37
C ILE A 427 -11.94 -1.36 -12.76
N GLY A 428 -12.10 -2.59 -13.26
CA GLY A 428 -12.56 -2.87 -14.63
C GLY A 428 -13.78 -2.07 -15.09
N ASN A 429 -14.89 -2.15 -14.34
CA ASN A 429 -16.14 -1.45 -14.70
C ASN A 429 -15.97 0.09 -14.81
N THR A 430 -15.08 0.67 -14.01
CA THR A 430 -14.82 2.11 -14.05
C THR A 430 -14.00 2.47 -15.29
N VAL A 431 -12.94 1.71 -15.58
CA VAL A 431 -12.08 2.01 -16.75
C VAL A 431 -12.80 1.81 -18.08
N GLN A 432 -13.75 0.86 -18.19
CA GLN A 432 -14.59 0.75 -19.39
C GLN A 432 -15.34 2.04 -19.66
N LYS A 433 -15.95 2.63 -18.62
CA LYS A 433 -16.70 3.87 -18.75
C LYS A 433 -15.78 5.05 -19.04
N GLN A 434 -14.60 5.11 -18.42
CA GLN A 434 -13.62 6.17 -18.69
C GLN A 434 -13.04 6.09 -20.11
N TYR A 435 -12.87 4.88 -20.64
CA TYR A 435 -12.32 4.64 -21.97
C TYR A 435 -13.35 4.87 -23.08
N HIS A 436 -14.56 4.34 -22.92
CA HIS A 436 -15.57 4.39 -23.97
C HIS A 436 -16.48 5.63 -23.91
N ASN A 437 -16.87 6.06 -22.70
CA ASN A 437 -17.88 7.10 -22.49
C ASN A 437 -17.24 8.42 -22.02
N GLY A 438 -18.07 9.26 -21.38
CA GLY A 438 -17.68 10.56 -20.87
C GLY A 438 -17.42 11.56 -22.00
N THR A 439 -16.90 12.73 -21.62
CA THR A 439 -16.60 13.80 -22.59
C THR A 439 -15.45 13.42 -23.53
N LEU A 440 -14.56 12.52 -23.10
CA LEU A 440 -13.31 12.24 -23.80
C LEU A 440 -13.44 11.17 -24.88
N ARG A 441 -14.39 10.23 -24.73
CA ARG A 441 -14.69 9.14 -25.69
C ARG A 441 -13.41 8.53 -26.30
N ILE A 442 -12.40 8.27 -25.47
CA ILE A 442 -11.01 7.98 -25.89
C ILE A 442 -10.96 6.83 -26.89
N SER A 443 -11.78 5.79 -26.66
CA SER A 443 -11.88 4.65 -27.56
C SER A 443 -12.25 5.03 -29.00
N GLU A 444 -12.93 6.13 -29.27
CA GLU A 444 -13.42 6.44 -30.63
C GLU A 444 -12.36 7.01 -31.56
N TRP A 445 -11.23 7.49 -31.02
CA TRP A 445 -10.23 8.21 -31.79
C TRP A 445 -8.78 7.82 -31.50
N SER A 446 -8.46 7.36 -30.30
CA SER A 446 -7.07 6.97 -29.97
C SER A 446 -6.78 5.55 -30.48
N HIS A 447 -5.70 5.37 -31.23
CA HIS A 447 -5.28 4.04 -31.69
C HIS A 447 -4.68 3.23 -30.54
N ILE A 448 -3.87 3.88 -29.71
CA ILE A 448 -3.15 3.25 -28.60
C ILE A 448 -3.60 3.90 -27.28
N ILE A 449 -3.78 3.11 -26.24
CA ILE A 449 -3.96 3.57 -24.86
C ILE A 449 -2.99 2.82 -23.93
N ASN A 450 -2.90 3.25 -22.67
CA ASN A 450 -2.11 2.53 -21.68
C ASN A 450 -2.77 2.40 -20.30
N CYS A 451 -2.32 1.40 -19.53
CA CYS A 451 -2.83 1.16 -18.18
C CYS A 451 -1.75 0.68 -17.19
N SER A 452 -1.93 1.00 -15.92
CA SER A 452 -1.19 0.39 -14.81
C SER A 452 -1.93 -0.85 -14.33
N VAL A 453 -1.21 -1.95 -14.14
CA VAL A 453 -1.80 -3.22 -13.64
C VAL A 453 -1.93 -3.25 -12.12
N LEU A 454 -1.75 -2.10 -11.44
CA LEU A 454 -1.89 -1.99 -9.98
C LEU A 454 -3.25 -2.51 -9.45
N PRO A 455 -4.40 -2.27 -10.13
CA PRO A 455 -5.69 -2.79 -9.68
C PRO A 455 -5.88 -4.31 -9.90
N GLY A 456 -4.92 -4.97 -10.54
CA GLY A 456 -4.99 -6.37 -10.96
C GLY A 456 -5.55 -6.55 -12.37
N GLU A 457 -5.71 -7.81 -12.77
CA GLU A 457 -6.05 -8.24 -14.13
C GLU A 457 -7.31 -7.58 -14.73
N GLY A 458 -8.34 -7.36 -13.90
CA GLY A 458 -9.65 -6.91 -14.36
C GLY A 458 -9.65 -5.58 -15.11
N ILE A 459 -8.59 -4.76 -14.98
CA ILE A 459 -8.42 -3.55 -15.80
C ILE A 459 -8.12 -3.88 -17.27
N VAL A 460 -7.26 -4.87 -17.53
CA VAL A 460 -6.86 -5.30 -18.87
C VAL A 460 -8.02 -6.01 -19.55
N GLU A 461 -8.68 -6.91 -18.81
CA GLU A 461 -9.89 -7.60 -19.25
C GLU A 461 -10.97 -6.62 -19.69
N ALA A 462 -11.25 -5.62 -18.84
CA ALA A 462 -12.25 -4.61 -19.10
C ALA A 462 -11.99 -3.81 -20.38
N LEU A 463 -10.76 -3.32 -20.56
CA LEU A 463 -10.39 -2.54 -21.74
C LEU A 463 -10.42 -3.41 -23.01
N ALA A 464 -10.01 -4.68 -22.92
CA ALA A 464 -10.09 -5.63 -24.02
C ALA A 464 -11.54 -5.91 -24.43
N GLN A 465 -12.45 -6.11 -23.46
CA GLN A 465 -13.88 -6.28 -23.73
C GLN A 465 -14.49 -5.09 -24.47
N THR A 466 -14.10 -3.85 -24.13
CA THR A 466 -14.55 -2.65 -24.86
C THR A 466 -14.08 -2.69 -26.32
N ALA A 467 -12.81 -3.00 -26.55
CA ALA A 467 -12.25 -3.05 -27.91
C ALA A 467 -12.76 -4.23 -28.74
N GLN A 468 -13.12 -5.34 -28.10
CA GLN A 468 -13.62 -6.56 -28.76
C GLN A 468 -15.15 -6.62 -28.85
N SER A 469 -15.85 -5.59 -28.37
CA SER A 469 -17.31 -5.52 -28.45
C SER A 469 -17.76 -5.57 -29.91
N PRO A 470 -18.71 -6.45 -30.29
CA PRO A 470 -19.22 -6.53 -31.66
C PRO A 470 -19.80 -5.21 -32.19
N ASP A 471 -20.35 -4.39 -31.29
CA ASP A 471 -20.97 -3.10 -31.63
C ASP A 471 -19.95 -1.96 -31.71
N PHE A 472 -18.66 -2.24 -31.52
CA PHE A 472 -17.60 -1.24 -31.53
C PHE A 472 -16.77 -1.31 -32.84
N PRO A 473 -17.03 -0.43 -33.82
CA PRO A 473 -16.51 -0.57 -35.18
C PRO A 473 -14.99 -0.35 -35.31
N TYR A 474 -14.36 0.24 -34.28
CA TYR A 474 -12.94 0.57 -34.32
C TYR A 474 -12.05 -0.46 -33.62
N GLY A 475 -12.60 -1.57 -33.15
CA GLY A 475 -11.91 -2.56 -32.31
C GLY A 475 -10.56 -3.03 -32.85
N SER A 476 -10.50 -3.34 -34.15
CA SER A 476 -9.27 -3.80 -34.82
C SER A 476 -8.17 -2.73 -34.91
N ASP A 477 -8.53 -1.46 -34.76
CA ASP A 477 -7.62 -0.32 -34.75
C ASP A 477 -7.27 0.14 -33.32
N ARG A 478 -7.54 -0.68 -32.30
CA ARG A 478 -7.21 -0.37 -30.90
C ARG A 478 -6.18 -1.31 -30.33
N GLY A 479 -5.30 -0.76 -29.50
CA GLY A 479 -4.32 -1.53 -28.77
C GLY A 479 -3.95 -0.92 -27.43
N LEU A 480 -3.49 -1.78 -26.53
CA LEU A 480 -3.12 -1.42 -25.17
C LEU A 480 -1.62 -1.60 -24.95
N LEU A 481 -0.99 -0.62 -24.32
CA LEU A 481 0.34 -0.74 -23.72
C LEU A 481 0.23 -0.87 -22.20
N ILE A 482 0.84 -1.90 -21.63
CA ILE A 482 0.92 -2.04 -20.17
C ILE A 482 2.14 -1.26 -19.65
N LEU A 483 1.95 -0.42 -18.63
CA LEU A 483 3.07 0.22 -17.94
C LEU A 483 3.77 -0.81 -17.05
N ALA A 484 4.78 -1.49 -17.57
CA ALA A 484 5.47 -2.60 -16.87
C ALA A 484 6.69 -2.13 -16.07
N GLU A 485 7.34 -1.05 -16.51
CA GLU A 485 8.42 -0.36 -15.79
C GLU A 485 8.26 1.17 -15.98
N MET A 486 8.78 1.97 -15.04
CA MET A 486 8.78 3.44 -15.16
C MET A 486 10.18 4.01 -14.90
N THR A 487 10.53 5.06 -15.64
CA THR A 487 11.83 5.76 -15.52
C THR A 487 11.94 6.68 -14.31
N SER A 488 10.85 6.91 -13.58
CA SER A 488 10.82 7.80 -12.42
C SER A 488 11.60 7.21 -11.26
N LYS A 489 12.44 8.02 -10.61
CA LYS A 489 13.18 7.60 -9.42
C LYS A 489 12.22 7.13 -8.32
N GLY A 490 12.44 5.92 -7.80
CA GLY A 490 11.59 5.32 -6.76
C GLY A 490 10.34 4.61 -7.27
N SER A 491 10.27 4.32 -8.57
CA SER A 491 9.20 3.51 -9.15
C SER A 491 9.01 2.19 -8.42
N LEU A 492 7.75 1.84 -8.16
CA LEU A 492 7.34 0.54 -7.60
C LEU A 492 7.07 -0.51 -8.68
N ALA A 493 7.05 -0.11 -9.96
CA ALA A 493 6.85 -1.00 -11.10
C ALA A 493 8.13 -1.83 -11.36
N THR A 494 8.36 -2.83 -10.51
CA THR A 494 9.55 -3.69 -10.48
C THR A 494 9.20 -5.11 -10.05
N GLY A 495 10.07 -6.07 -10.36
CA GLY A 495 9.97 -7.46 -9.85
C GLY A 495 8.62 -8.10 -10.16
N ALA A 496 7.91 -8.53 -9.12
CA ALA A 496 6.61 -9.20 -9.24
C ALA A 496 5.55 -8.36 -9.99
N TYR A 497 5.60 -7.03 -9.89
CA TYR A 497 4.70 -6.16 -10.66
C TYR A 497 4.97 -6.28 -12.17
N THR A 498 6.24 -6.31 -12.56
CA THR A 498 6.66 -6.45 -13.96
C THR A 498 6.32 -7.85 -14.47
N SER A 499 6.51 -8.91 -13.67
CA SER A 499 6.07 -10.26 -14.04
C SER A 499 4.55 -10.35 -14.26
N ALA A 500 3.74 -9.77 -13.36
CA ALA A 500 2.29 -9.72 -13.55
C ALA A 500 1.88 -8.95 -14.81
N SER A 501 2.61 -7.89 -15.16
CA SER A 501 2.40 -7.15 -16.41
C SER A 501 2.60 -8.03 -17.64
N VAL A 502 3.65 -8.87 -17.66
CA VAL A 502 3.92 -9.83 -18.73
C VAL A 502 2.84 -10.92 -18.79
N ASP A 503 2.42 -11.45 -17.64
CA ASP A 503 1.35 -12.46 -17.57
C ASP A 503 0.05 -11.94 -18.19
N TYR A 504 -0.35 -10.71 -17.85
CA TYR A 504 -1.56 -10.11 -18.42
C TYR A 504 -1.41 -9.78 -19.90
N ALA A 505 -0.24 -9.33 -20.35
CA ALA A 505 0.01 -9.11 -21.78
C ALA A 505 -0.15 -10.41 -22.59
N ARG A 506 0.38 -11.54 -22.10
CA ARG A 506 0.24 -12.85 -22.74
C ARG A 506 -1.19 -13.32 -22.80
N LYS A 507 -1.93 -13.18 -21.70
CA LYS A 507 -3.33 -13.61 -21.62
C LYS A 507 -4.23 -12.80 -22.56
N TYR A 508 -3.95 -11.50 -22.75
CA TYR A 508 -4.74 -10.59 -23.57
C TYR A 508 -4.01 -10.13 -24.86
N HIS A 509 -3.15 -10.98 -25.44
CA HIS A 509 -2.26 -10.65 -26.57
C HIS A 509 -2.98 -10.20 -27.87
N SER A 510 -4.27 -10.49 -28.02
CA SER A 510 -5.06 -9.99 -29.15
C SER A 510 -5.34 -8.48 -29.07
N PHE A 511 -5.31 -7.89 -27.87
CA PHE A 511 -5.53 -6.46 -27.63
C PHE A 511 -4.29 -5.74 -27.08
N VAL A 512 -3.47 -6.42 -26.26
CA VAL A 512 -2.24 -5.87 -25.71
C VAL A 512 -1.13 -5.89 -26.76
N LEU A 513 -0.68 -4.71 -27.18
CA LEU A 513 0.41 -4.54 -28.13
C LEU A 513 1.78 -4.81 -27.50
N GLY A 514 1.92 -4.51 -26.21
CA GLY A 514 3.17 -4.63 -25.49
C GLY A 514 3.25 -3.66 -24.31
N PHE A 515 4.40 -3.01 -24.15
CA PHE A 515 4.75 -2.38 -22.88
C PHE A 515 5.27 -0.95 -23.02
N VAL A 516 4.97 -0.14 -22.02
CA VAL A 516 5.84 0.97 -21.64
C VAL A 516 6.86 0.42 -20.64
N SER A 517 8.15 0.41 -21.02
CA SER A 517 9.23 -0.22 -20.26
C SER A 517 10.59 0.45 -20.50
N THR A 518 11.58 0.20 -19.64
CA THR A 518 12.94 0.75 -19.79
C THR A 518 13.91 -0.16 -20.57
N ARG A 519 13.46 -1.39 -20.84
CA ARG A 519 14.16 -2.45 -21.57
C ARG A 519 13.17 -3.47 -22.14
N ALA A 520 13.64 -4.34 -23.02
CA ALA A 520 12.93 -5.55 -23.39
C ALA A 520 12.68 -6.44 -22.16
N LEU A 521 11.51 -7.08 -22.13
CA LEU A 521 11.05 -7.91 -21.02
C LEU A 521 11.16 -9.41 -21.32
N GLY A 522 12.02 -9.80 -22.28
CA GLY A 522 12.17 -11.21 -22.68
C GLY A 522 12.73 -12.11 -21.59
N GLU A 523 13.48 -11.55 -20.64
CA GLU A 523 14.09 -12.29 -19.54
C GLU A 523 13.19 -12.36 -18.30
N VAL A 524 12.00 -11.74 -18.33
CA VAL A 524 11.10 -11.71 -17.18
C VAL A 524 10.37 -13.05 -17.07
N GLU A 525 10.57 -13.73 -15.94
CA GLU A 525 9.82 -14.93 -15.61
C GLU A 525 8.31 -14.62 -15.55
N SER A 526 7.54 -15.51 -16.18
CA SER A 526 6.10 -15.38 -16.34
C SER A 526 5.45 -16.73 -16.12
N SER A 527 4.29 -16.70 -15.47
CA SER A 527 3.49 -17.90 -15.16
C SER A 527 2.62 -18.36 -16.34
N VAL A 528 2.51 -17.52 -17.36
CA VAL A 528 1.74 -17.78 -18.59
C VAL A 528 2.71 -18.15 -19.71
N ALA A 529 2.46 -19.28 -20.37
CA ALA A 529 3.26 -19.72 -21.50
C ALA A 529 3.15 -18.71 -22.67
N PRO A 530 4.23 -18.50 -23.44
CA PRO A 530 4.18 -17.66 -24.63
C PRO A 530 3.14 -18.15 -25.63
N ALA A 531 2.41 -17.23 -26.24
CA ALA A 531 1.53 -17.55 -27.35
C ALA A 531 2.34 -17.82 -28.63
N GLU A 532 1.78 -18.62 -29.55
CA GLU A 532 2.36 -18.77 -30.88
C GLU A 532 2.42 -17.39 -31.57
N GLY A 533 3.58 -17.04 -32.12
CA GLY A 533 3.77 -15.74 -32.76
C GLY A 533 3.92 -14.54 -31.82
N GLU A 534 4.15 -14.76 -30.51
CA GLU A 534 4.42 -13.69 -29.53
C GLU A 534 5.50 -12.70 -30.02
N ASP A 535 5.15 -11.41 -30.02
CA ASP A 535 6.03 -10.29 -30.38
C ASP A 535 5.54 -8.99 -29.74
N PHE A 536 5.80 -8.76 -28.45
CA PHE A 536 5.38 -7.51 -27.82
C PHE A 536 6.23 -6.32 -28.26
N VAL A 537 5.56 -5.20 -28.52
CA VAL A 537 6.17 -3.90 -28.85
C VAL A 537 6.63 -3.18 -27.59
N VAL A 538 7.85 -2.65 -27.58
CA VAL A 538 8.38 -1.91 -26.42
C VAL A 538 8.47 -0.42 -26.70
N PHE A 539 7.76 0.37 -25.90
CA PHE A 539 7.85 1.83 -25.86
C PHE A 539 8.66 2.28 -24.65
N THR A 540 9.68 3.12 -24.85
CA THR A 540 10.53 3.62 -23.75
C THR A 540 10.37 5.12 -23.58
N THR A 541 9.97 5.52 -22.38
CA THR A 541 9.88 6.93 -21.97
C THR A 541 11.21 7.45 -21.43
N GLY A 542 11.28 8.76 -21.19
CA GLY A 542 12.49 9.36 -20.65
C GLY A 542 13.64 9.36 -21.64
N VAL A 543 13.38 9.61 -22.92
CA VAL A 543 14.45 9.69 -23.92
C VAL A 543 14.82 11.14 -24.20
N ASN A 544 16.11 11.48 -24.08
CA ASN A 544 16.65 12.80 -24.41
C ASN A 544 18.02 12.69 -25.10
N LEU A 545 18.31 13.61 -26.03
CA LEU A 545 19.62 13.70 -26.69
C LEU A 545 20.76 13.95 -25.68
N SER A 546 20.44 14.57 -24.54
CA SER A 546 21.37 14.80 -23.42
C SER A 546 20.91 14.06 -22.15
N SER A 547 21.84 13.47 -21.40
CA SER A 547 21.55 12.57 -20.26
C SER A 547 21.18 13.28 -18.93
N LYS A 548 20.76 14.55 -18.94
CA LYS A 548 20.47 15.31 -17.71
C LYS A 548 18.99 15.33 -17.35
N GLY A 549 18.61 14.64 -16.27
CA GLY A 549 17.24 14.53 -15.70
C GLY A 549 16.55 15.87 -15.35
N ASP A 550 15.25 15.81 -15.06
CA ASP A 550 14.48 17.01 -14.64
C ASP A 550 14.38 17.20 -13.11
N LYS A 551 13.81 18.33 -12.68
CA LYS A 551 13.62 18.67 -11.24
C LYS A 551 12.55 17.82 -10.54
N LEU A 552 11.73 17.06 -11.27
CA LEU A 552 10.60 16.29 -10.76
C LEU A 552 10.83 14.77 -10.82
N GLY A 553 12.08 14.33 -11.00
CA GLY A 553 12.49 12.93 -10.85
C GLY A 553 12.54 12.12 -12.13
N GLN A 554 12.39 12.77 -13.30
CA GLN A 554 12.58 12.12 -14.61
C GLN A 554 14.06 11.81 -14.83
N GLN A 555 14.37 10.54 -15.13
CA GLN A 555 15.69 10.12 -15.60
C GLN A 555 15.68 10.03 -17.13
N TYR A 556 16.74 10.53 -17.78
CA TYR A 556 16.86 10.45 -19.23
C TYR A 556 17.88 9.42 -19.69
N GLN A 557 17.55 8.76 -20.79
CA GLN A 557 18.40 7.85 -21.55
C GLN A 557 18.56 8.42 -22.97
N THR A 558 19.68 8.17 -23.64
CA THR A 558 19.84 8.54 -25.05
C THR A 558 19.04 7.61 -25.96
N PRO A 559 18.65 8.03 -27.18
CA PRO A 559 18.00 7.16 -28.16
C PRO A 559 18.75 5.83 -28.37
N GLN A 560 20.06 5.91 -28.59
CA GLN A 560 20.92 4.74 -28.76
C GLN A 560 20.87 3.78 -27.57
N SER A 561 20.89 4.32 -26.34
CA SER A 561 20.83 3.51 -25.12
C SER A 561 19.47 2.82 -24.95
N ALA A 562 18.37 3.52 -25.25
CA ALA A 562 17.02 2.97 -25.16
C ALA A 562 16.80 1.84 -26.19
N ILE A 563 17.13 2.09 -27.46
CA ILE A 563 16.99 1.10 -28.53
C ILE A 563 17.90 -0.12 -28.29
N GLY A 564 19.13 0.10 -27.83
CA GLY A 564 20.07 -0.97 -27.48
C GLY A 564 19.60 -1.86 -26.32
N ARG A 565 18.76 -1.33 -25.41
CA ARG A 565 18.08 -2.11 -24.36
C ARG A 565 16.80 -2.80 -24.84
N GLY A 566 16.47 -2.70 -26.13
CA GLY A 566 15.33 -3.38 -26.74
C GLY A 566 14.05 -2.53 -26.87
N ALA A 567 14.15 -1.19 -26.76
CA ALA A 567 13.03 -0.33 -27.13
C ALA A 567 12.77 -0.40 -28.64
N ASP A 568 11.52 -0.57 -29.05
CA ASP A 568 11.13 -0.40 -30.45
C ASP A 568 10.86 1.07 -30.74
N PHE A 569 10.07 1.72 -29.89
CA PHE A 569 9.70 3.12 -30.04
C PHE A 569 10.21 3.96 -28.86
N ILE A 570 10.83 5.10 -29.17
CA ILE A 570 11.29 6.07 -28.16
C ILE A 570 10.26 7.17 -27.96
N ILE A 571 9.92 7.47 -26.71
CA ILE A 571 9.00 8.55 -26.34
C ILE A 571 9.80 9.75 -25.84
N ALA A 572 9.71 10.86 -26.57
CA ALA A 572 10.36 12.13 -26.24
C ALA A 572 9.33 13.27 -26.17
N GLY A 573 9.39 14.06 -25.09
CA GLY A 573 8.52 15.22 -24.86
C GLY A 573 9.26 16.53 -25.02
N ARG A 574 9.57 17.19 -23.91
CA ARG A 574 10.22 18.52 -23.86
C ARG A 574 11.49 18.66 -24.72
N GLY A 575 12.21 17.56 -24.96
CA GLY A 575 13.37 17.58 -25.85
C GLY A 575 13.04 17.85 -27.33
N ILE A 576 11.76 17.76 -27.71
CA ILE A 576 11.24 18.06 -29.04
C ILE A 576 10.31 19.27 -28.99
N TYR A 577 9.17 19.19 -28.30
CA TYR A 577 8.14 20.23 -28.41
C TYR A 577 8.55 21.57 -27.78
N ALA A 578 9.47 21.56 -26.81
CA ALA A 578 9.98 22.77 -26.15
C ALA A 578 11.36 23.20 -26.69
N ALA A 579 11.85 22.54 -27.75
CA ALA A 579 13.06 22.97 -28.43
C ALA A 579 12.79 24.26 -29.21
N PRO A 580 13.81 25.12 -29.44
CA PRO A 580 13.66 26.32 -30.26
C PRO A 580 13.14 26.01 -31.67
N ASP A 581 13.57 24.88 -32.24
CA ASP A 581 13.04 24.32 -33.47
C ASP A 581 12.58 22.88 -33.23
N PRO A 582 11.27 22.65 -33.00
CA PRO A 582 10.72 21.31 -32.79
C PRO A 582 10.89 20.37 -33.98
N VAL A 583 10.93 20.90 -35.21
CA VAL A 583 11.05 20.08 -36.43
C VAL A 583 12.47 19.54 -36.54
N GLU A 584 13.47 20.41 -36.38
CA GLU A 584 14.87 19.97 -36.38
C GLU A 584 15.17 19.03 -35.21
N ALA A 585 14.59 19.28 -34.03
CA ALA A 585 14.68 18.35 -32.92
C ALA A 585 14.08 16.97 -33.29
N ALA A 586 12.86 16.93 -33.84
CA ALA A 586 12.24 15.66 -34.24
C ALA A 586 13.08 14.88 -35.27
N LYS A 587 13.68 15.56 -36.25
CA LYS A 587 14.59 14.94 -37.22
C LYS A 587 15.83 14.34 -36.56
N GLN A 588 16.41 15.02 -35.55
CA GLN A 588 17.57 14.49 -34.82
C GLN A 588 17.20 13.22 -34.03
N TYR A 589 16.04 13.20 -33.36
CA TYR A 589 15.56 12.00 -32.68
C TYR A 589 15.24 10.87 -33.66
N GLN A 590 14.66 11.20 -34.83
CA GLN A 590 14.39 10.24 -35.90
C GLN A 590 15.67 9.60 -36.39
N GLN A 591 16.67 10.41 -36.73
CA GLN A 591 17.96 9.94 -37.20
C GLN A 591 18.63 9.02 -36.16
N GLN A 592 18.80 9.47 -34.92
CA GLN A 592 19.47 8.68 -33.88
C GLN A 592 18.70 7.42 -33.49
N GLY A 593 17.37 7.50 -33.42
CA GLY A 593 16.51 6.36 -33.14
C GLY A 593 16.60 5.31 -34.26
N TRP A 594 16.60 5.76 -35.52
CA TRP A 594 16.68 4.88 -36.68
C TRP A 594 18.06 4.26 -36.86
N GLU A 595 19.14 5.04 -36.73
CA GLU A 595 20.52 4.54 -36.75
C GLU A 595 20.75 3.48 -35.66
N ALA A 596 20.24 3.72 -34.44
CA ALA A 596 20.33 2.74 -33.37
C ALA A 596 19.52 1.47 -33.65
N TYR A 597 18.37 1.58 -34.31
CA TYR A 597 17.57 0.43 -34.74
C TYR A 597 18.32 -0.37 -35.81
N LEU A 598 18.87 0.28 -36.84
CA LEU A 598 19.66 -0.36 -37.88
C LEU A 598 20.90 -1.05 -37.31
N ALA A 599 21.58 -0.43 -36.34
CA ALA A 599 22.70 -1.06 -35.65
C ALA A 599 22.29 -2.32 -34.88
N ARG A 600 21.08 -2.33 -34.28
CA ARG A 600 20.56 -3.51 -33.57
C ARG A 600 20.23 -4.66 -34.52
N VAL A 601 19.54 -4.40 -35.62
CA VAL A 601 19.09 -5.46 -36.55
C VAL A 601 20.14 -5.83 -37.60
N GLY A 602 21.08 -4.94 -37.91
CA GLY A 602 22.16 -5.14 -38.87
C GLY A 602 23.44 -5.74 -38.28
N GLY A 603 23.49 -5.95 -36.96
CA GLY A 603 24.56 -6.69 -36.29
C GLY A 603 24.37 -8.21 -36.28
N GLN A 604 23.41 -8.73 -37.06
CA GLN A 604 23.10 -10.15 -37.20
C GLN A 604 23.61 -10.73 -38.51
#